data_AF-A0AAV2BY18-F1
#
_entry.id   AF-A0AAV2BY18-F1
#
_cell.length_a   1.000
_cell.length_b   1.000
_cell.length_c   1.000
_cell.angle_alpha   90.00
_cell.angle_beta   90.00
_cell.angle_gamma   90.00
#
_symmetry.space_group_name_H-M   'P 1'
#
loop_
_entity.id
_entity.type
_entity.pdbx_description
1 polymer ?
#
loop_
_entity_poly.entity_id
_entity_poly.type
_entity_poly.pdbx_seq_one_letter_code
_entity_poly.pdbx_strand_id
1 'polypeptide(L)'
;MLFCGTEDETAEEMRKVLGYEVANIKDEELKLCFQKLLEALDSDQESYTLNYANTVLSHKEFSVKEEYKLLLETFFKALFQETDFINENEKTVKLVNQWVNEKTNNMIPKLLDSLVSFYCDDNP
;
A
#
# COMPACT_ATOMS: atom_id res chain seq x y z
N MET A 1 -4.80 2.19 -5.05
CA MET A 1 -4.63 1.09 -4.07
C MET A 1 -5.61 1.28 -2.92
N LEU A 2 -5.31 2.17 -1.96
CA LEU A 2 -6.15 2.37 -0.76
C LEU A 2 -7.60 2.80 -1.06
N PHE A 3 -7.80 3.71 -2.02
CA PHE A 3 -9.13 4.15 -2.46
C PHE A 3 -10.08 2.99 -2.80
N CYS A 4 -9.56 1.88 -3.33
CA CYS A 4 -10.39 0.72 -3.71
C CYS A 4 -10.93 -0.07 -2.50
N GLY A 5 -10.48 0.25 -1.28
CA GLY A 5 -10.96 -0.32 -0.03
C GLY A 5 -11.74 0.68 0.84
N THR A 6 -12.09 1.85 0.31
CA THR A 6 -12.81 2.91 1.02
C THR A 6 -14.20 3.11 0.44
N GLU A 7 -15.15 3.54 1.27
CA GLU A 7 -16.53 3.87 0.90
C GLU A 7 -16.91 5.24 1.51
N ASP A 8 -18.03 5.80 1.08
CA ASP A 8 -18.64 7.03 1.60
C ASP A 8 -17.66 8.22 1.74
N GLU A 9 -17.70 8.94 2.85
CA GLU A 9 -16.91 10.16 3.10
C GLU A 9 -15.41 9.94 2.89
N THR A 10 -14.88 8.76 3.29
CA THR A 10 -13.46 8.44 3.11
C THR A 10 -13.10 8.34 1.62
N ALA A 11 -13.96 7.72 0.81
CA ALA A 11 -13.74 7.64 -0.63
C ALA A 11 -13.82 9.03 -1.28
N GLU A 12 -14.80 9.86 -0.89
CA GLU A 12 -14.97 11.22 -1.40
C GLU A 12 -13.74 12.10 -1.13
N GLU A 13 -13.22 12.08 0.10
CA GLU A 13 -12.01 12.84 0.45
C GLU A 13 -10.80 12.42 -0.38
N MET A 14 -10.58 11.10 -0.50
CA MET A 14 -9.48 10.57 -1.32
C MET A 14 -9.62 10.93 -2.79
N ARG A 15 -10.84 10.86 -3.34
CA ARG A 15 -11.13 11.18 -4.74
C ARG A 15 -10.77 12.63 -5.07
N LYS A 16 -11.14 13.54 -4.17
CA LYS A 16 -10.87 14.98 -4.29
C LYS A 16 -9.38 15.28 -4.19
N VAL A 17 -8.71 14.77 -3.15
CA VAL A 17 -7.29 15.07 -2.88
C VAL A 17 -6.37 14.47 -3.94
N LEU A 18 -6.67 13.28 -4.43
CA LEU A 18 -5.88 12.61 -5.48
C LEU A 18 -6.21 13.12 -6.89
N GLY A 19 -7.17 14.05 -7.02
CA GLY A 19 -7.48 14.73 -8.28
C GLY A 19 -8.26 13.87 -9.29
N TYR A 20 -8.86 12.76 -8.87
CA TYR A 20 -9.61 11.86 -9.78
C TYR A 20 -10.86 12.52 -10.34
N GLU A 21 -11.46 13.45 -9.58
CA GLU A 21 -12.58 14.28 -10.06
C GLU A 21 -12.15 15.20 -11.21
N VAL A 22 -11.03 15.91 -11.03
CA VAL A 22 -10.49 16.85 -12.03
C VAL A 22 -10.05 16.10 -13.29
N ALA A 23 -9.47 14.91 -13.11
CA ALA A 23 -9.08 14.03 -14.21
C ALA A 23 -10.28 13.29 -14.85
N ASN A 24 -11.49 13.43 -14.29
CA ASN A 24 -12.72 12.75 -14.73
C ASN A 24 -12.56 11.22 -14.85
N ILE A 25 -11.82 10.61 -13.92
CA ILE A 25 -11.59 9.16 -13.87
C ILE A 25 -12.71 8.52 -13.06
N LYS A 26 -13.40 7.53 -13.63
CA LYS A 26 -14.43 6.77 -12.89
C LYS A 26 -13.78 5.75 -11.95
N ASP A 27 -14.46 5.42 -10.86
CA ASP A 27 -13.92 4.50 -9.84
C ASP A 27 -13.70 3.09 -10.38
N GLU A 28 -14.62 2.64 -11.23
CA GLU A 28 -14.56 1.35 -11.91
C GLU A 28 -13.31 1.25 -12.81
N GLU A 29 -12.87 2.37 -13.38
CA GLU A 29 -11.75 2.48 -14.31
C GLU A 29 -10.42 2.71 -13.60
N LEU A 30 -10.44 3.25 -12.37
CA LEU A 30 -9.24 3.67 -11.65
C LEU A 30 -8.21 2.54 -11.52
N LYS A 31 -8.64 1.36 -11.10
CA LYS A 31 -7.76 0.19 -10.95
C LYS A 31 -7.12 -0.23 -12.28
N LEU A 32 -7.86 -0.13 -13.39
CA LEU A 32 -7.36 -0.44 -14.73
C LEU A 32 -6.35 0.61 -15.21
N CYS A 33 -6.58 1.89 -14.90
CA CYS A 33 -5.62 2.96 -15.19
C CYS A 33 -4.28 2.71 -14.50
N PHE A 34 -4.30 2.35 -13.22
CA PHE A 34 -3.08 2.02 -12.47
C PHE A 34 -2.41 0.76 -12.99
N GLN A 35 -3.17 -0.30 -13.31
CA GLN A 35 -2.60 -1.50 -13.91
C GLN A 35 -1.82 -1.18 -15.19
N LYS A 36 -2.43 -0.44 -16.12
CA LYS A 36 -1.79 -0.03 -17.38
C LYS A 36 -0.55 0.82 -17.14
N LEU A 37 -0.59 1.73 -16.17
CA LEU A 37 0.57 2.53 -15.79
C LEU A 37 1.72 1.64 -15.33
N LEU A 38 1.48 0.71 -14.41
CA LEU A 38 2.51 -0.20 -13.89
C LEU A 38 3.05 -1.15 -14.98
N GLU A 39 2.21 -1.58 -15.91
CA GLU A 39 2.65 -2.36 -17.09
C GLU A 39 3.54 -1.53 -18.01
N ALA A 40 3.20 -0.25 -18.24
CA ALA A 40 4.03 0.64 -19.05
C ALA A 40 5.40 0.89 -18.40
N LEU A 41 5.44 1.10 -17.08
CA LEU A 41 6.70 1.30 -16.33
C LEU A 41 7.63 0.08 -16.38
N ASP A 42 7.08 -1.13 -16.49
CA ASP A 42 7.89 -2.35 -16.64
C ASP A 42 8.48 -2.48 -18.05
N SER A 43 7.82 -1.92 -19.06
CA SER A 43 8.23 -2.07 -20.46
C SER A 43 9.37 -1.13 -20.88
N ASP A 44 9.57 -0.01 -20.18
CA ASP A 44 10.56 1.02 -20.53
C ASP A 44 11.77 0.98 -19.59
N GLN A 45 12.67 0.02 -19.83
CA GLN A 45 13.86 -0.23 -19.00
C GLN A 45 15.19 -0.11 -19.78
N GLU A 46 15.16 0.31 -21.05
CA GLU A 46 16.38 0.38 -21.88
C GLU A 46 17.27 1.59 -21.54
N SER A 47 16.69 2.67 -21.01
CA SER A 47 17.40 3.95 -20.79
C SER A 47 17.56 4.34 -19.32
N TYR A 48 16.84 3.69 -18.41
CA TYR A 48 16.91 3.92 -16.96
C TYR A 48 16.49 2.66 -16.20
N THR A 49 16.84 2.61 -14.91
CA THR A 49 16.31 1.59 -13.99
C THR A 49 15.28 2.24 -13.07
N LEU A 50 14.05 1.77 -13.13
CA LEU A 50 12.98 2.20 -12.23
C LEU A 50 12.44 0.99 -11.46
N ASN A 51 12.66 1.01 -10.15
CA ASN A 51 12.12 0.01 -9.23
C ASN A 51 10.97 0.62 -8.43
N TYR A 52 9.85 -0.10 -8.35
CA TYR A 52 8.73 0.25 -7.50
C TYR A 52 8.25 -1.00 -6.77
N ALA A 53 7.73 -0.83 -5.57
CA ALA A 53 7.19 -1.92 -4.77
C ALA A 53 6.07 -1.39 -3.88
N ASN A 54 4.92 -2.07 -3.89
CA ASN A 54 3.77 -1.74 -3.08
C ASN A 54 3.46 -2.91 -2.14
N THR A 55 3.11 -2.59 -0.90
CA THR A 55 2.74 -3.60 0.10
C THR A 55 1.72 -3.00 1.06
N VAL A 56 0.76 -3.81 1.49
CA VAL A 56 -0.18 -3.48 2.56
C VAL A 56 0.03 -4.47 3.70
N LEU A 57 0.30 -3.95 4.89
CA LEU A 57 0.36 -4.75 6.11
C LEU A 57 -0.92 -4.53 6.92
N SER A 58 -1.55 -5.62 7.35
CA SER A 58 -2.70 -5.59 8.25
C SER A 58 -2.37 -6.27 9.58
N HIS A 59 -3.06 -5.86 10.64
CA HIS A 59 -3.01 -6.61 11.88
C HIS A 59 -3.68 -7.97 11.68
N LYS A 60 -3.09 -9.04 12.20
CA LYS A 60 -3.57 -10.43 12.02
C LYS A 60 -5.02 -10.66 12.48
N GLU A 61 -5.52 -9.86 13.42
CA GLU A 61 -6.89 -10.00 13.95
C GLU A 61 -7.91 -9.19 13.14
N PHE A 62 -7.46 -8.39 12.17
CA PHE A 62 -8.33 -7.63 11.28
C PHE A 62 -8.59 -8.41 9.99
N SER A 63 -9.82 -8.88 9.83
CA SER A 63 -10.27 -9.65 8.67
C SER A 63 -10.49 -8.76 7.44
N VAL A 64 -9.48 -8.69 6.57
CA VAL A 64 -9.58 -7.99 5.28
C VAL A 64 -10.32 -8.86 4.26
N LYS A 65 -11.25 -8.26 3.51
CA LYS A 65 -12.00 -8.92 2.43
C LYS A 65 -11.04 -9.51 1.39
N GLU A 66 -11.20 -10.79 1.06
CA GLU A 66 -10.38 -11.49 0.05
C GLU A 66 -10.43 -10.82 -1.33
N GLU A 67 -11.59 -10.28 -1.71
CA GLU A 67 -11.75 -9.52 -2.96
C GLU A 67 -10.81 -8.32 -3.03
N TYR A 68 -10.58 -7.64 -1.90
CA TYR A 68 -9.64 -6.53 -1.84
C TYR A 68 -8.19 -7.03 -1.94
N LYS A 69 -7.83 -8.12 -1.26
CA LYS A 69 -6.48 -8.73 -1.36
C LYS A 69 -6.16 -9.10 -2.82
N LEU A 70 -7.09 -9.75 -3.51
CA LEU A 70 -6.94 -10.11 -4.93
C LEU A 70 -6.82 -8.86 -5.83
N LEU A 71 -7.59 -7.81 -5.53
CA LEU A 71 -7.54 -6.54 -6.25
C LEU A 71 -6.16 -5.86 -6.10
N LEU A 72 -5.56 -5.89 -4.91
CA LEU A 72 -4.22 -5.35 -4.65
C LEU A 72 -3.16 -6.03 -5.53
N GLU A 73 -3.16 -7.36 -5.55
CA GLU A 73 -2.21 -8.14 -6.33
C GLU A 73 -2.40 -7.89 -7.83
N THR A 74 -3.65 -7.98 -8.30
CA THR A 74 -3.99 -7.94 -9.73
C THR A 74 -3.73 -6.59 -10.38
N PHE A 75 -4.18 -5.50 -9.74
CA PHE A 75 -4.19 -4.17 -10.38
C PHE A 75 -3.05 -3.27 -9.93
N PHE A 76 -2.45 -3.54 -8.77
CA PHE A 76 -1.43 -2.66 -8.17
C PHE A 76 -0.06 -3.33 -7.99
N LYS A 77 0.07 -4.62 -8.37
CA LYS A 77 1.26 -5.45 -8.09
C LYS A 77 1.69 -5.35 -6.64
N ALA A 78 0.71 -5.19 -5.76
CA ALA A 78 0.93 -4.97 -4.34
C ALA A 78 0.80 -6.28 -3.58
N LEU A 79 1.72 -6.54 -2.66
CA LEU A 79 1.59 -7.66 -1.76
C LEU A 79 0.68 -7.29 -0.59
N PHE A 80 -0.01 -8.27 -0.04
CA PHE A 80 -0.76 -8.13 1.20
C PHE A 80 -0.16 -9.07 2.25
N GLN A 81 0.09 -8.57 3.45
CA GLN A 81 0.70 -9.36 4.51
C GLN A 81 0.03 -9.10 5.87
N GLU A 82 -0.29 -10.18 6.57
CA GLU A 82 -0.81 -10.12 7.94
C GLU A 82 0.34 -10.18 8.93
N THR A 83 0.31 -9.30 9.93
CA THR A 83 1.38 -9.17 10.92
C THR A 83 0.83 -8.87 12.31
N ASP A 84 1.58 -9.24 13.34
CA ASP A 84 1.23 -8.95 14.73
C ASP A 84 1.95 -7.69 15.22
N PHE A 85 1.35 -6.52 14.96
CA PHE A 85 1.89 -5.24 15.42
C PHE A 85 1.96 -5.09 16.96
N ILE A 86 1.24 -5.92 17.71
CA ILE A 86 1.13 -5.84 19.18
C ILE A 86 2.21 -6.71 19.82
N ASN A 87 2.21 -8.02 19.53
CA ASN A 87 3.11 -8.97 20.17
C ASN A 87 4.43 -9.16 19.41
N GLU A 88 4.47 -8.85 18.11
CA GLU A 88 5.65 -9.02 17.27
C GLU A 88 6.16 -7.68 16.69
N ASN A 89 5.90 -6.56 17.36
CA ASN A 89 6.24 -5.21 16.91
C ASN A 89 7.66 -5.06 16.33
N GLU A 90 8.69 -5.43 17.11
CA GLU A 90 10.09 -5.34 16.66
C GLU A 90 10.38 -6.22 15.44
N LYS A 91 9.77 -7.40 15.38
CA LYS A 91 9.91 -8.33 14.26
C LYS A 91 9.24 -7.75 13.01
N THR A 92 8.08 -7.10 13.15
CA THR A 92 7.43 -6.40 12.05
C THR A 92 8.26 -5.21 11.55
N VAL A 93 8.84 -4.41 12.44
CA VAL A 93 9.76 -3.32 12.06
C VAL A 93 10.96 -3.86 11.27
N LYS A 94 11.60 -4.94 11.76
CA LYS A 94 12.72 -5.59 11.06
C LYS A 94 12.30 -6.13 9.69
N LEU A 95 11.14 -6.78 9.60
CA LEU A 95 10.59 -7.30 8.36
C LEU A 95 10.38 -6.20 7.33
N VAL A 96 9.72 -5.10 7.71
CA VAL A 96 9.47 -3.96 6.80
C VAL A 96 10.78 -3.34 6.35
N ASN A 97 11.71 -3.08 7.27
CA ASN A 97 13.00 -2.49 6.93
C ASN A 97 13.81 -3.39 5.98
N GLN A 98 13.84 -4.69 6.23
CA GLN A 98 14.51 -5.64 5.35
C GLN A 98 13.87 -5.65 3.96
N TRP A 99 12.55 -5.76 3.89
CA TRP A 99 11.82 -5.78 2.61
C TRP A 99 12.05 -4.49 1.81
N VAL A 100 11.98 -3.31 2.45
CA VAL A 100 12.25 -2.02 1.78
C VAL A 100 13.70 -1.93 1.32
N ASN A 101 14.65 -2.33 2.16
CA ASN A 101 16.07 -2.34 1.83
C ASN A 101 16.33 -3.20 0.58
N GLU A 102 15.80 -4.42 0.54
CA GLU A 102 15.90 -5.32 -0.60
C GLU A 102 15.24 -4.74 -1.87
N LYS A 103 14.01 -4.22 -1.76
CA LYS A 103 13.27 -3.66 -2.91
C LYS A 103 13.88 -2.37 -3.47
N THR A 104 14.67 -1.68 -2.66
CA THR A 104 15.34 -0.43 -3.06
C THR A 104 16.81 -0.64 -3.38
N ASN A 105 17.29 -1.88 -3.51
CA ASN A 105 18.69 -2.20 -3.76
C ASN A 105 19.64 -1.55 -2.75
N ASN A 106 19.28 -1.58 -1.47
CA ASN A 106 20.00 -0.99 -0.34
C ASN A 106 20.04 0.55 -0.31
N MET A 107 19.29 1.24 -1.17
CA MET A 107 19.23 2.70 -1.16
C MET A 107 18.43 3.25 0.03
N ILE A 108 17.43 2.50 0.51
CA ILE A 108 16.67 2.82 1.72
C ILE A 108 16.93 1.72 2.76
N PRO A 109 18.04 1.78 3.50
CA PRO A 109 18.44 0.70 4.40
C PRO A 109 17.55 0.56 5.64
N LYS A 110 16.88 1.64 6.03
CA LYS A 110 15.94 1.70 7.15
C LYS A 110 14.85 2.71 6.86
N LEU A 111 13.60 2.28 6.91
CA LEU A 111 12.41 3.10 6.72
C LEU A 111 11.71 3.43 8.06
N LEU A 112 11.60 2.44 8.96
CA LEU A 112 10.90 2.55 10.24
C LEU A 112 11.88 2.44 11.41
N ASP A 113 11.75 3.35 12.38
CA ASP A 113 12.45 3.27 13.66
C ASP A 113 11.69 2.42 14.68
N SER A 114 10.37 2.61 14.75
CA SER A 114 9.46 1.85 15.58
C SER A 114 8.04 1.90 14.99
N LEU A 115 7.16 1.01 15.45
CA LEU A 115 5.73 1.16 15.25
C LEU A 115 5.17 1.79 16.53
N VAL A 116 4.69 3.03 16.44
CA VAL A 116 4.10 3.73 17.59
C VAL A 116 2.86 2.95 18.02
N SER A 117 2.88 2.41 19.24
CA SER A 117 1.68 1.91 19.89
C SER A 117 0.80 3.13 20.19
N PHE A 118 -0.23 3.36 19.38
CA PHE A 118 -1.33 4.20 19.80
C PHE A 118 -2.03 3.46 20.93
N TYR A 119 -1.61 3.71 22.17
CA TYR A 119 -2.55 3.62 23.26
C TYR A 119 -3.58 4.70 22.96
N CYS A 120 -4.79 4.29 22.60
CA CYS A 120 -5.94 5.14 22.79
C CYS A 120 -5.94 5.46 24.29
N ASP A 121 -5.48 6.65 24.64
CA ASP A 121 -5.82 7.27 25.92
C ASP A 121 -7.33 7.54 25.88
N ASP A 122 -8.13 6.48 26.02
CA ASP A 122 -9.50 6.57 26.52
C ASP A 122 -9.40 6.94 28.00
N ASN A 123 -9.08 8.20 28.26
CA ASN A 123 -9.25 8.81 29.57
C ASN A 123 -10.75 9.17 29.71
N PRO A 124 -11.42 8.75 30.80
CA PRO A 124 -12.88 8.79 30.94
C PRO A 124 -13.51 10.19 30.97
#